data_AF-A0A3M2S3U8-F1
#
_entry.id   AF-A0A3M2S3U8-F1
#
_cell.length_a   1.000
_cell.length_b   1.000
_cell.length_c   1.000
_cell.angle_alpha   90.00
_cell.angle_beta   90.00
_cell.angle_gamma   90.00
#
_symmetry.space_group_name_H-M   'P 1'
#
loop_
_entity.id
_entity.type
_entity.pdbx_description
1 polymer ?
#
loop_
_entity_poly.entity_id
_entity_poly.type
_entity_poly.pdbx_seq_one_letter_code
_entity_poly.pdbx_strand_id
1 'polypeptide(L)'
;MPESIEILYMEKRLPPHLGEFGYLLLIYAILRRTSEAMTQYQTRLSNWVPNARIESRSTLQSVAETWPPALPIMSKWRNSACDCLDILHWNANGTAAKAGGLEHPTILHLHLSRLLLLTPIKNMQYVAAFSGVRNSSGIVDKIQYREACGHLRKWAIADQFKARLALVHAGAVLWYVRRYSVNDFIEPFAVYAATLCLWAYSVSTVSTVRQQELRVRQSNGVPDSGERVDSMSTTGVESDEEPELYFIYLDRPCDDEMVQTYVRLGHKMSANLLRVGNICSAGAPRKILQEGVRLLSGEGRRASRLAQSPANRWGISNSFRAILECLIQAAPVEGASSGEKEGYEA
;
A
#
# COMPACT_ATOMS: atom_id res chain seq x y z
N MET A 1 21.99 -21.08 -0.67
CA MET A 1 20.83 -20.22 -0.33
C MET A 1 20.89 -19.69 1.10
N PRO A 2 21.09 -20.50 2.16
CA PRO A 2 21.20 -19.98 3.53
C PRO A 2 22.34 -18.95 3.70
N GLU A 3 23.55 -19.31 3.25
CA GLU A 3 24.72 -18.40 3.25
C GLU A 3 24.44 -17.11 2.46
N SER A 4 23.78 -17.20 1.31
CA SER A 4 23.43 -16.03 0.49
C SER A 4 22.46 -15.07 1.19
N ILE A 5 21.57 -15.59 2.03
CA ILE A 5 20.66 -14.78 2.84
C ILE A 5 21.42 -14.14 4.00
N GLU A 6 22.36 -14.85 4.62
CA GLU A 6 23.22 -14.29 5.67
C GLU A 6 24.11 -13.16 5.12
N ILE A 7 24.72 -13.33 3.96
CA ILE A 7 25.49 -12.27 3.28
C ILE A 7 24.64 -11.02 3.06
N LEU A 8 23.38 -11.17 2.61
CA LEU A 8 22.49 -10.03 2.41
C LEU A 8 22.10 -9.35 3.74
N TYR A 9 21.66 -10.12 4.74
CA TYR A 9 21.14 -9.57 5.98
C TYR A 9 22.23 -9.05 6.93
N MET A 10 23.38 -9.72 6.96
CA MET A 10 24.46 -9.44 7.92
C MET A 10 25.59 -8.64 7.30
N GLU A 11 26.08 -9.02 6.13
CA GLU A 11 27.20 -8.33 5.47
C GLU A 11 26.76 -7.16 4.60
N LYS A 12 25.46 -7.09 4.25
CA LYS A 12 24.89 -6.06 3.36
C LYS A 12 25.60 -6.02 2.00
N ARG A 13 25.92 -7.21 1.48
CA ARG A 13 26.61 -7.38 0.18
C ARG A 13 25.78 -8.20 -0.80
N LEU A 14 26.04 -7.99 -2.08
CA LEU A 14 25.50 -8.83 -3.14
C LEU A 14 26.19 -10.21 -3.10
N PRO A 15 25.45 -11.32 -2.97
CA PRO A 15 26.05 -12.65 -3.00
C PRO A 15 26.70 -12.92 -4.37
N PRO A 16 27.91 -13.50 -4.40
CA PRO A 16 28.64 -13.74 -5.64
C PRO A 16 28.03 -14.90 -6.45
N HIS A 17 28.35 -14.94 -7.75
CA HIS A 17 28.04 -16.07 -8.66
C HIS A 17 26.55 -16.44 -8.82
N LEU A 18 25.64 -15.48 -8.71
CA LEU A 18 24.21 -15.71 -8.96
C LEU A 18 23.79 -15.19 -10.34
N GLY A 19 22.98 -15.99 -11.04
CA GLY A 19 22.23 -15.55 -12.21
C GLY A 19 20.89 -14.93 -11.84
N GLU A 20 20.15 -14.45 -12.84
CA GLU A 20 18.83 -13.80 -12.64
C GLU A 20 17.84 -14.67 -11.86
N PHE A 21 17.77 -15.97 -12.17
CA PHE A 21 16.95 -16.91 -11.41
C PHE A 21 17.36 -17.03 -9.94
N GLY A 22 18.67 -16.98 -9.65
CA GLY A 22 19.18 -16.98 -8.27
C GLY A 22 18.77 -15.73 -7.50
N TYR A 23 18.83 -14.56 -8.15
CA TYR A 23 18.32 -13.32 -7.55
C TYR A 23 16.81 -13.36 -7.30
N LEU A 24 16.05 -13.93 -8.22
CA LEU A 24 14.61 -14.14 -8.03
C LEU A 24 14.33 -15.01 -6.79
N LEU A 25 15.04 -16.13 -6.64
CA LEU A 25 14.92 -16.98 -5.46
C LEU A 25 15.31 -16.23 -4.17
N LEU A 26 16.31 -15.35 -4.21
CA LEU A 26 16.70 -14.54 -3.05
C LEU A 26 15.62 -13.56 -2.63
N ILE A 27 14.96 -12.90 -3.59
CA ILE A 27 13.83 -11.99 -3.30
C ILE A 27 12.75 -12.73 -2.49
N TYR A 28 12.37 -13.93 -2.93
CA TYR A 28 11.37 -14.73 -2.23
C TYR A 28 11.88 -15.34 -0.92
N ALA A 29 13.16 -15.68 -0.84
CA ALA A 29 13.78 -16.14 0.40
C ALA A 29 13.85 -15.04 1.45
N ILE A 30 14.07 -13.77 1.06
CA ILE A 30 13.97 -12.61 1.96
C ILE A 30 12.55 -12.51 2.52
N LEU A 31 11.52 -12.53 1.65
CA LEU A 31 10.11 -12.46 2.07
C LEU A 31 9.77 -13.59 3.04
N ARG A 32 10.15 -14.82 2.68
CA ARG A 32 9.90 -16.01 3.49
C ARG A 32 10.56 -15.90 4.85
N ARG A 33 11.84 -15.52 4.89
CA ARG A 33 12.61 -15.38 6.13
C ARG A 33 12.02 -14.31 7.04
N THR A 34 11.61 -13.17 6.48
CA THR A 34 10.93 -12.11 7.25
C THR A 34 9.61 -12.61 7.83
N SER A 35 8.79 -13.32 7.03
CA SER A 35 7.51 -13.87 7.49
C SER A 35 7.69 -14.92 8.59
N GLU A 36 8.72 -15.77 8.49
CA GLU A 36 9.05 -16.76 9.52
C GLU A 36 9.46 -16.08 10.82
N ALA A 37 10.35 -15.09 10.76
CA ALA A 37 10.75 -14.31 11.92
C ALA A 37 9.55 -13.63 12.58
N MET A 38 8.67 -12.98 11.81
CA MET A 38 7.44 -12.38 12.33
C MET A 38 6.54 -13.40 13.03
N THR A 39 6.34 -14.57 12.40
CA THR A 39 5.53 -15.65 12.97
C THR A 39 6.13 -16.18 14.27
N GLN A 40 7.45 -16.34 14.33
CA GLN A 40 8.16 -16.77 15.52
C GLN A 40 7.93 -15.78 16.69
N TYR A 41 8.05 -14.48 16.46
CA TYR A 41 7.81 -13.50 17.53
C TYR A 41 6.33 -13.36 17.95
N GLN A 42 5.38 -13.79 17.11
CA GLN A 42 3.94 -13.81 17.44
C GLN A 42 3.51 -15.09 18.14
N THR A 43 4.22 -16.20 17.90
CA THR A 43 3.80 -17.52 18.36
C THR A 43 4.18 -17.76 19.81
N ARG A 44 3.18 -18.08 20.63
CA ARG A 44 3.36 -18.40 22.06
C ARG A 44 4.44 -19.44 22.31
N LEU A 45 4.43 -20.52 21.51
CA LEU A 45 5.37 -21.64 21.65
C LEU A 45 6.81 -21.26 21.31
N SER A 46 7.04 -20.23 20.50
CA SER A 46 8.40 -19.79 20.18
C SER A 46 9.07 -19.06 21.34
N ASN A 47 8.28 -18.51 22.27
CA ASN A 47 8.76 -17.89 23.51
C ASN A 47 8.68 -18.83 24.72
N TRP A 48 8.13 -20.03 24.53
CA TRP A 48 8.01 -21.04 25.56
C TRP A 48 9.18 -22.01 25.50
N VAL A 49 9.79 -22.30 26.65
CA VAL A 49 10.89 -23.27 26.74
C VAL A 49 10.31 -24.64 27.11
N PRO A 50 10.45 -25.66 26.24
CA PRO A 50 9.93 -26.99 26.52
C PRO A 50 10.48 -27.55 27.81
N ASN A 51 9.58 -28.05 28.66
CA ASN A 51 9.94 -28.70 29.91
C ASN A 51 8.94 -29.83 30.23
N ALA A 52 9.28 -30.69 31.19
CA ALA A 52 8.49 -31.87 31.53
C ALA A 52 7.24 -31.57 32.39
N ARG A 53 7.02 -30.32 32.81
CA ARG A 53 5.90 -29.93 33.67
C ARG A 53 4.65 -29.69 32.84
N ILE A 54 3.49 -30.08 33.38
CA ILE A 54 2.20 -29.74 32.79
C ILE A 54 1.89 -28.29 33.13
N GLU A 55 1.86 -27.43 32.12
CA GLU A 55 1.59 -25.99 32.27
C GLU A 55 0.23 -25.62 31.66
N SER A 56 -0.46 -24.65 32.29
CA SER A 56 -1.72 -24.13 31.78
C SER A 56 -1.49 -23.25 30.54
N ARG A 57 -2.38 -23.35 29.53
CA ARG A 57 -2.35 -22.52 28.32
C ARG A 57 -2.70 -21.03 28.57
N SER A 58 -3.24 -20.69 29.74
CA SER A 58 -3.75 -19.35 30.06
C SER A 58 -2.68 -18.31 30.36
N THR A 59 -1.45 -18.72 30.69
CA THR A 59 -0.32 -17.81 31.03
C THR A 59 0.42 -17.27 29.81
N LEU A 60 0.26 -17.89 28.64
CA LEU A 60 0.94 -17.47 27.41
C LEU A 60 0.03 -16.53 26.62
N GLN A 61 0.42 -15.26 26.46
CA GLN A 61 -0.30 -14.30 25.62
C GLN A 61 0.25 -14.34 24.19
N SER A 62 -0.63 -14.43 23.18
CA SER A 62 -0.24 -14.25 21.79
C SER A 62 -0.19 -12.76 21.50
N VAL A 63 0.83 -12.30 20.76
CA VAL A 63 0.87 -10.93 20.28
C VAL A 63 0.15 -10.89 18.94
N ALA A 64 -1.05 -10.31 18.93
CA ALA A 64 -1.81 -10.14 17.69
C ALA A 64 -1.04 -9.29 16.68
N GLU A 65 -1.18 -9.61 15.40
CA GLU A 65 -0.62 -8.79 14.33
C GLU A 65 -1.22 -7.37 14.40
N THR A 66 -0.36 -6.37 14.48
CA THR A 66 -0.74 -4.97 14.58
C THR A 66 -0.01 -4.17 13.52
N TRP A 67 -0.62 -3.05 13.13
CA TRP A 67 -0.06 -2.13 12.14
C TRP A 67 -0.05 -0.73 12.76
N PRO A 68 1.10 -0.04 12.87
CA PRO A 68 2.47 -0.56 12.65
C PRO A 68 2.78 -1.76 13.56
N PRO A 69 3.80 -2.58 13.23
CA PRO A 69 4.17 -3.72 14.08
C PRO A 69 4.47 -3.28 15.51
N ALA A 70 3.68 -3.77 16.48
CA ALA A 70 3.83 -3.36 17.89
C ALA A 70 5.19 -3.72 18.49
N LEU A 71 5.80 -4.83 18.04
CA LEU A 71 7.12 -5.25 18.52
C LEU A 71 8.23 -4.56 17.72
N PRO A 72 9.16 -3.83 18.37
CA PRO A 72 10.26 -3.14 17.68
C PRO A 72 11.11 -4.07 16.80
N ILE A 73 11.27 -5.34 17.22
CA ILE A 73 12.03 -6.33 16.45
C ILE A 73 11.41 -6.63 15.08
N MET A 74 10.08 -6.61 14.97
CA MET A 74 9.39 -6.81 13.69
C MET A 74 9.66 -5.65 12.74
N SER A 75 9.69 -4.42 13.27
CA SER A 75 10.07 -3.23 12.48
C SER A 75 11.53 -3.31 12.01
N LYS A 76 12.45 -3.81 12.85
CA LYS A 76 13.85 -4.07 12.45
C LYS A 76 13.96 -5.12 11.35
N TRP A 77 13.23 -6.23 11.45
CA TRP A 77 13.18 -7.26 10.40
C TRP A 77 12.64 -6.71 9.08
N ARG A 78 11.52 -5.95 9.13
CA ARG A 78 10.94 -5.31 7.95
C ARG A 78 11.91 -4.33 7.27
N ASN A 79 12.61 -3.52 8.06
CA ASN A 79 13.60 -2.58 7.53
C ASN A 79 14.80 -3.31 6.93
N SER A 80 15.37 -4.28 7.66
CA SER A 80 16.52 -5.05 7.16
C SER A 80 16.22 -5.82 5.88
N ALA A 81 14.98 -6.33 5.75
CA ALA A 81 14.52 -6.96 4.52
C ALA A 81 14.44 -5.96 3.34
N CYS A 82 13.99 -4.73 3.58
CA CYS A 82 14.01 -3.68 2.56
C CYS A 82 15.45 -3.34 2.12
N ASP A 83 16.39 -3.22 3.07
CA ASP A 83 17.81 -2.98 2.74
C ASP A 83 18.37 -4.11 1.85
N CYS A 84 18.02 -5.36 2.15
CA CYS A 84 18.42 -6.51 1.32
C CYS A 84 17.86 -6.39 -0.10
N LEU A 85 16.59 -5.99 -0.23
CA LEU A 85 15.97 -5.76 -1.53
C LEU A 85 16.60 -4.54 -2.24
N ASP A 86 17.12 -3.54 -1.53
CA ASP A 86 17.81 -2.39 -2.14
C ASP A 86 19.13 -2.82 -2.79
N ILE A 87 19.91 -3.68 -2.13
CA ILE A 87 21.14 -4.27 -2.70
C ILE A 87 20.82 -5.01 -4.02
N LEU A 88 19.77 -5.86 -4.00
CA LEU A 88 19.35 -6.58 -5.20
C LEU A 88 18.81 -5.63 -6.28
N HIS A 89 18.13 -4.55 -5.89
CA HIS A 89 17.56 -3.58 -6.81
C HIS A 89 18.62 -2.71 -7.48
N TRP A 90 19.67 -2.29 -6.76
CA TRP A 90 20.81 -1.60 -7.38
C TRP A 90 21.49 -2.47 -8.43
N ASN A 91 21.65 -3.77 -8.16
CA ASN A 91 22.19 -4.71 -9.15
C ASN A 91 21.27 -4.84 -10.39
N ALA A 92 19.97 -4.98 -10.17
CA ALA A 92 18.99 -5.07 -11.25
C ALA A 92 18.94 -3.77 -12.09
N ASN A 93 18.98 -2.60 -11.45
CA ASN A 93 19.05 -1.30 -12.13
C ASN A 93 20.34 -1.15 -12.94
N GLY A 94 21.49 -1.61 -12.42
CA GLY A 94 22.74 -1.64 -13.18
C GLY A 94 22.64 -2.54 -14.43
N THR A 95 21.88 -3.62 -14.36
CA THR A 95 21.61 -4.50 -15.51
C THR A 95 20.68 -3.83 -16.53
N ALA A 96 19.58 -3.22 -16.06
CA ALA A 96 18.65 -2.48 -16.92
C ALA A 96 19.35 -1.29 -17.61
N ALA A 97 20.22 -0.57 -16.91
CA ALA A 97 21.01 0.53 -17.48
C ALA A 97 21.91 0.06 -18.63
N LYS A 98 22.59 -1.08 -18.48
CA LYS A 98 23.38 -1.72 -19.55
C LYS A 98 22.51 -2.17 -20.73
N ALA A 99 21.24 -2.50 -20.48
CA ALA A 99 20.25 -2.87 -21.49
C ALA A 99 19.50 -1.65 -22.07
N GLY A 100 20.04 -0.43 -21.96
CA GLY A 100 19.42 0.79 -22.52
C GLY A 100 18.16 1.24 -21.79
N GLY A 101 18.01 0.90 -20.51
CA GLY A 101 16.85 1.23 -19.69
C GLY A 101 15.68 0.25 -19.80
N LEU A 102 15.88 -0.89 -20.48
CA LEU A 102 14.90 -1.96 -20.51
C LEU A 102 14.89 -2.71 -19.17
N GLU A 103 13.84 -2.49 -18.38
CA GLU A 103 13.63 -3.21 -17.11
C GLU A 103 13.24 -4.66 -17.39
N HIS A 104 13.89 -5.58 -16.69
CA HIS A 104 13.65 -7.02 -16.77
C HIS A 104 12.72 -7.50 -15.63
N PRO A 105 12.10 -8.69 -15.72
CA PRO A 105 11.06 -9.16 -14.79
C PRO A 105 11.42 -9.07 -13.30
N THR A 106 12.69 -9.24 -12.94
CA THR A 106 13.15 -9.14 -11.55
C THR A 106 12.81 -7.79 -10.90
N ILE A 107 12.78 -6.69 -11.67
CA ILE A 107 12.37 -5.36 -11.18
C ILE A 107 10.93 -5.38 -10.65
N LEU A 108 10.01 -6.04 -11.35
CA LEU A 108 8.62 -6.21 -10.90
C LEU A 108 8.58 -6.97 -9.57
N HIS A 109 9.34 -8.07 -9.46
CA HIS A 109 9.40 -8.87 -8.23
C HIS A 109 9.97 -8.08 -7.06
N LEU A 110 10.96 -7.23 -7.29
CA LEU A 110 11.55 -6.34 -6.27
C LEU A 110 10.53 -5.32 -5.75
N HIS A 111 9.73 -4.70 -6.64
CA HIS A 111 8.70 -3.76 -6.21
C HIS A 111 7.52 -4.47 -5.52
N LEU A 112 7.05 -5.59 -6.06
CA LEU A 112 6.02 -6.40 -5.43
C LEU A 112 6.42 -6.85 -4.03
N SER A 113 7.67 -7.31 -3.86
CA SER A 113 8.16 -7.77 -2.56
C SER A 113 8.17 -6.66 -1.52
N ARG A 114 8.51 -5.43 -1.92
CA ARG A 114 8.39 -4.27 -1.03
C ARG A 114 6.94 -3.97 -0.66
N LEU A 115 5.98 -4.12 -1.58
CA LEU A 115 4.55 -4.00 -1.24
C LEU A 115 4.15 -5.02 -0.18
N LEU A 116 4.56 -6.28 -0.33
CA LEU A 116 4.22 -7.34 0.63
C LEU A 116 4.83 -7.12 2.02
N LEU A 117 6.01 -6.49 2.11
CA LEU A 117 6.66 -6.15 3.38
C LEU A 117 6.08 -4.89 4.03
N LEU A 118 5.69 -3.90 3.22
CA LEU A 118 5.34 -2.56 3.70
C LEU A 118 3.84 -2.37 3.92
N THR A 119 3.00 -3.32 3.53
CA THR A 119 1.53 -3.16 3.56
C THR A 119 0.83 -4.30 4.33
N PRO A 120 -0.31 -4.00 4.99
CA PRO A 120 -1.20 -5.01 5.57
C PRO A 120 -2.01 -5.74 4.48
N ILE A 121 -1.34 -6.37 3.51
CA ILE A 121 -1.98 -6.90 2.30
C ILE A 121 -3.14 -7.88 2.59
N LYS A 122 -3.02 -8.71 3.63
CA LYS A 122 -4.09 -9.63 4.05
C LYS A 122 -5.35 -8.88 4.47
N ASN A 123 -5.20 -7.79 5.24
CA ASN A 123 -6.33 -6.94 5.64
C ASN A 123 -6.90 -6.19 4.42
N MET A 124 -6.06 -5.72 3.50
CA MET A 124 -6.52 -5.06 2.27
C MET A 124 -7.38 -6.02 1.43
N GLN A 125 -6.91 -7.26 1.24
CA GLN A 125 -7.63 -8.29 0.52
C GLN A 125 -8.93 -8.69 1.23
N TYR A 126 -8.91 -8.79 2.55
CA TYR A 126 -10.10 -9.10 3.34
C TYR A 126 -11.19 -8.02 3.17
N VAL A 127 -10.83 -6.74 3.35
CA VAL A 127 -11.76 -5.62 3.18
C VAL A 127 -12.28 -5.55 1.73
N ALA A 128 -11.41 -5.82 0.76
CA ALA A 128 -11.77 -5.86 -0.66
C ALA A 128 -12.82 -6.94 -0.96
N ALA A 129 -12.54 -8.18 -0.51
CA ALA A 129 -13.44 -9.32 -0.73
C ALA A 129 -14.77 -9.18 0.04
N PHE A 130 -14.73 -8.63 1.26
CA PHE A 130 -15.94 -8.46 2.09
C PHE A 130 -16.98 -7.54 1.44
N SER A 131 -16.53 -6.57 0.64
CA SER A 131 -17.41 -5.63 -0.05
C SER A 131 -18.36 -6.31 -1.05
N GLY A 132 -18.02 -7.51 -1.55
CA GLY A 132 -18.87 -8.31 -2.43
C GLY A 132 -19.90 -9.19 -1.71
N VAL A 133 -19.78 -9.40 -0.38
CA VAL A 133 -20.60 -10.36 0.41
C VAL A 133 -21.62 -9.66 1.32
N ARG A 134 -21.87 -8.38 1.07
CA ARG A 134 -22.58 -7.43 1.95
C ARG A 134 -24.00 -7.86 2.40
N ASN A 135 -24.62 -8.84 1.72
CA ASN A 135 -26.00 -9.24 1.96
C ASN A 135 -26.18 -10.42 2.94
N SER A 136 -25.09 -11.02 3.48
CA SER A 136 -25.21 -12.28 4.26
C SER A 136 -24.28 -12.40 5.48
N SER A 137 -23.51 -11.36 5.83
CA SER A 137 -22.45 -11.47 6.85
C SER A 137 -22.96 -11.38 8.30
N GLY A 138 -22.49 -12.29 9.16
CA GLY A 138 -22.85 -12.34 10.59
C GLY A 138 -22.19 -11.23 11.43
N ILE A 139 -22.52 -11.17 12.73
CA ILE A 139 -21.96 -10.18 13.68
C ILE A 139 -20.43 -10.29 13.78
N VAL A 140 -19.91 -11.53 13.81
CA VAL A 140 -18.45 -11.81 13.90
C VAL A 140 -17.72 -11.24 12.68
N ASP A 141 -18.27 -11.39 11.48
CA ASP A 141 -17.67 -10.88 10.26
C ASP A 141 -17.62 -9.34 10.24
N LYS A 142 -18.66 -8.68 10.79
CA LYS A 142 -18.68 -7.21 10.92
C LYS A 142 -17.62 -6.69 11.88
N ILE A 143 -17.32 -7.43 12.95
CA ILE A 143 -16.25 -7.08 13.90
C ILE A 143 -14.88 -7.20 13.20
N GLN A 144 -14.62 -8.34 12.56
CA GLN A 144 -13.37 -8.57 11.82
C GLN A 144 -13.17 -7.54 10.70
N TYR A 145 -14.22 -7.18 9.97
CA TYR A 145 -14.18 -6.13 8.96
C TYR A 145 -13.78 -4.77 9.55
N ARG A 146 -14.36 -4.40 10.69
CA ARG A 146 -14.01 -3.16 11.39
C ARG A 146 -12.55 -3.17 11.86
N GLU A 147 -12.08 -4.29 12.39
CA GLU A 147 -10.68 -4.47 12.80
C GLU A 147 -9.73 -4.34 11.60
N ALA A 148 -10.03 -5.01 10.49
CA ALA A 148 -9.25 -4.92 9.26
C ALA A 148 -9.19 -3.48 8.73
N CYS A 149 -10.33 -2.78 8.68
CA CYS A 149 -10.37 -1.35 8.34
C CYS A 149 -9.52 -0.50 9.30
N GLY A 150 -9.55 -0.83 10.60
CA GLY A 150 -8.71 -0.22 11.62
C GLY A 150 -7.21 -0.39 11.35
N HIS A 151 -6.78 -1.58 10.92
CA HIS A 151 -5.39 -1.83 10.51
C HIS A 151 -4.99 -1.00 9.28
N LEU A 152 -5.85 -0.90 8.27
CA LEU A 152 -5.59 -0.07 7.07
C LEU A 152 -5.41 1.40 7.45
N ARG A 153 -6.30 1.93 8.30
CA ARG A 153 -6.21 3.32 8.77
C ARG A 153 -4.94 3.58 9.57
N LYS A 154 -4.58 2.66 10.49
CA LYS A 154 -3.33 2.80 11.27
C LYS A 154 -2.09 2.72 10.37
N TRP A 155 -2.08 1.84 9.38
CA TRP A 155 -1.00 1.80 8.39
C TRP A 155 -0.87 3.13 7.64
N ALA A 156 -1.97 3.69 7.12
CA ALA A 156 -1.93 4.92 6.35
C ALA A 156 -1.52 6.16 7.16
N ILE A 157 -1.90 6.23 8.45
CA ILE A 157 -1.71 7.41 9.29
C ILE A 157 -0.53 7.25 10.26
N ALA A 158 -0.52 6.18 11.06
CA ALA A 158 0.49 5.97 12.10
C ALA A 158 1.81 5.42 11.53
N ASP A 159 1.74 4.59 10.48
CA ASP A 159 2.91 4.08 9.74
C ASP A 159 3.15 4.85 8.42
N GLN A 160 2.79 6.15 8.41
CA GLN A 160 2.70 6.97 7.20
C GLN A 160 3.97 6.99 6.33
N PHE A 161 5.17 6.92 6.92
CA PHE A 161 6.41 6.91 6.16
C PHE A 161 6.53 5.63 5.32
N LYS A 162 6.17 4.48 5.91
CA LYS A 162 6.18 3.18 5.23
C LYS A 162 5.01 3.05 4.28
N ALA A 163 3.86 3.64 4.61
CA ALA A 163 2.74 3.74 3.69
C ALA A 163 3.14 4.53 2.43
N ARG A 164 3.69 5.74 2.56
CA ARG A 164 4.14 6.55 1.42
C ARG A 164 5.22 5.85 0.59
N LEU A 165 6.18 5.17 1.23
CA LEU A 165 7.17 4.34 0.52
C LEU A 165 6.49 3.20 -0.27
N ALA A 166 5.49 2.54 0.29
CA ALA A 166 4.72 1.53 -0.43
C ALA A 166 3.99 2.12 -1.65
N LEU A 167 3.48 3.34 -1.59
CA LEU A 167 2.82 4.00 -2.74
C LEU A 167 3.78 4.22 -3.91
N VAL A 168 5.05 4.56 -3.63
CA VAL A 168 6.09 4.67 -4.65
C VAL A 168 6.29 3.34 -5.36
N HIS A 169 6.40 2.24 -4.60
CA HIS A 169 6.53 0.91 -5.19
C HIS A 169 5.26 0.44 -5.91
N ALA A 170 4.07 0.82 -5.43
CA ALA A 170 2.82 0.53 -6.11
C ALA A 170 2.77 1.23 -7.48
N GLY A 171 3.13 2.51 -7.52
CA GLY A 171 3.26 3.26 -8.77
C GLY A 171 4.30 2.65 -9.71
N ALA A 172 5.46 2.23 -9.19
CA ALA A 172 6.49 1.53 -9.97
C ALA A 172 5.99 0.19 -10.56
N VAL A 173 5.19 -0.59 -9.83
CA VAL A 173 4.53 -1.79 -10.37
C VAL A 173 3.61 -1.44 -11.55
N LEU A 174 2.77 -0.41 -11.39
CA LEU A 174 1.86 0.00 -12.47
C LEU A 174 2.63 0.57 -13.67
N TRP A 175 3.74 1.27 -13.45
CA TRP A 175 4.66 1.73 -14.50
C TRP A 175 5.26 0.55 -15.26
N TYR A 176 5.84 -0.42 -14.53
CA TYR A 176 6.46 -1.61 -15.09
C TYR A 176 5.48 -2.36 -15.99
N VAL A 177 4.30 -2.72 -15.48
CA VAL A 177 3.33 -3.53 -16.23
C VAL A 177 2.83 -2.80 -17.49
N ARG A 178 2.76 -1.47 -17.49
CA ARG A 178 2.38 -0.71 -18.69
C ARG A 178 3.45 -0.78 -19.79
N ARG A 179 4.73 -0.94 -19.44
CA ARG A 179 5.85 -0.79 -20.38
C ARG A 179 6.58 -2.08 -20.72
N TYR A 180 6.82 -2.90 -19.71
CA TYR A 180 7.72 -4.05 -19.75
C TYR A 180 7.00 -5.37 -19.43
N SER A 181 5.66 -5.37 -19.41
CA SER A 181 4.88 -6.59 -19.21
C SER A 181 5.24 -7.65 -20.25
N VAL A 182 5.51 -8.85 -19.74
CA VAL A 182 5.80 -10.07 -20.51
C VAL A 182 4.71 -11.12 -20.30
N ASN A 183 3.58 -10.74 -19.70
CA ASN A 183 2.47 -11.62 -19.30
C ASN A 183 2.90 -12.73 -18.33
N ASP A 184 3.81 -12.41 -17.41
CA ASP A 184 4.19 -13.31 -16.31
C ASP A 184 2.97 -13.65 -15.43
N PHE A 185 2.94 -14.87 -14.88
CA PHE A 185 1.89 -15.33 -13.97
C PHE A 185 1.77 -14.47 -12.70
N ILE A 186 2.84 -13.79 -12.29
CA ILE A 186 2.84 -12.92 -11.11
C ILE A 186 2.24 -11.54 -11.38
N GLU A 187 2.24 -11.07 -12.63
CA GLU A 187 1.80 -9.70 -12.98
C GLU A 187 0.37 -9.38 -12.55
N PRO A 188 -0.64 -10.27 -12.72
CA PRO A 188 -1.99 -9.99 -12.24
C PRO A 188 -2.03 -9.74 -10.74
N PHE A 189 -1.29 -10.54 -9.95
CA PHE A 189 -1.21 -10.35 -8.51
C PHE A 189 -0.49 -9.04 -8.16
N ALA A 190 0.57 -8.69 -8.87
CA ALA A 190 1.29 -7.44 -8.66
C ALA A 190 0.39 -6.22 -8.90
N VAL A 191 -0.35 -6.19 -10.02
CA VAL A 191 -1.31 -5.12 -10.33
C VAL A 191 -2.40 -5.04 -9.26
N TYR A 192 -2.95 -6.18 -8.85
CA TYR A 192 -3.97 -6.25 -7.81
C TYR A 192 -3.47 -5.69 -6.47
N ALA A 193 -2.29 -6.13 -6.01
CA ALA A 193 -1.69 -5.68 -4.76
C ALA A 193 -1.36 -4.18 -4.78
N ALA A 194 -0.79 -3.68 -5.89
CA ALA A 194 -0.52 -2.25 -6.07
C ALA A 194 -1.81 -1.42 -6.05
N THR A 195 -2.86 -1.91 -6.73
CA THR A 195 -4.18 -1.24 -6.76
C THR A 195 -4.80 -1.16 -5.37
N LEU A 196 -4.80 -2.26 -4.62
CA LEU A 196 -5.32 -2.28 -3.25
C LEU A 196 -4.51 -1.37 -2.31
N CYS A 197 -3.19 -1.33 -2.45
CA CYS A 197 -2.33 -0.44 -1.67
C CYS A 197 -2.72 1.04 -1.87
N LEU A 198 -2.81 1.47 -3.13
CA LEU A 198 -3.20 2.83 -3.51
C LEU A 198 -4.62 3.15 -3.05
N TRP A 199 -5.56 2.23 -3.28
CA TRP A 199 -6.97 2.40 -2.91
C TRP A 199 -7.15 2.51 -1.38
N ALA A 200 -6.53 1.63 -0.61
CA ALA A 200 -6.63 1.63 0.85
C ALA A 200 -6.06 2.92 1.46
N TYR A 201 -4.94 3.42 0.91
CA TYR A 201 -4.37 4.70 1.32
C TYR A 201 -5.30 5.87 0.99
N SER A 202 -5.82 5.90 -0.24
CA SER A 202 -6.75 6.93 -0.73
C SER A 202 -8.02 6.99 0.13
N VAL A 203 -8.66 5.85 0.41
CA VAL A 203 -9.84 5.79 1.28
C VAL A 203 -9.53 6.29 2.70
N SER A 204 -8.39 5.89 3.26
CA SER A 204 -8.00 6.26 4.62
C SER A 204 -7.76 7.78 4.75
N THR A 205 -7.11 8.38 3.76
CA THR A 205 -6.77 9.82 3.74
C THR A 205 -7.96 10.71 3.42
N VAL A 206 -8.78 10.35 2.43
CA VAL A 206 -10.04 11.06 2.12
C VAL A 206 -10.98 11.07 3.33
N SER A 207 -11.09 9.93 4.03
CA SER A 207 -11.91 9.84 5.23
C SER A 207 -11.43 10.75 6.36
N THR A 208 -10.11 10.91 6.52
CA THR A 208 -9.55 11.81 7.54
C THR A 208 -9.78 13.28 7.23
N VAL A 209 -9.60 13.69 5.97
CA VAL A 209 -9.83 15.09 5.55
C VAL A 209 -11.29 15.47 5.77
N ARG A 210 -12.23 14.61 5.34
CA ARG A 210 -13.67 14.82 5.57
C ARG A 210 -14.04 14.94 7.04
N GLN A 211 -13.45 14.11 7.91
CA GLN A 211 -13.67 14.20 9.36
C GLN A 211 -13.14 15.51 9.95
N GLN A 212 -12.03 16.02 9.43
CA GLN A 212 -11.43 17.28 9.88
C GLN A 212 -12.26 18.49 9.45
N GLU A 213 -12.72 18.53 8.20
CA GLU A 213 -13.62 19.57 7.68
C GLU A 213 -14.93 19.64 8.47
N LEU A 214 -15.53 18.49 8.82
CA LEU A 214 -16.74 18.43 9.63
C LEU A 214 -16.53 18.99 11.04
N ARG A 215 -15.36 18.75 11.65
CA ARG A 215 -15.03 19.29 12.97
C ARG A 215 -14.84 20.82 12.95
N VAL A 216 -14.18 21.35 11.92
CA VAL A 216 -13.99 22.81 11.75
C VAL A 216 -15.33 23.51 11.51
N ARG A 217 -16.25 22.90 10.75
CA ARG A 217 -17.61 23.43 10.58
C ARG A 217 -18.43 23.43 11.87
N GLN A 218 -18.24 22.45 12.74
CA GLN A 218 -18.92 22.38 14.04
C GLN A 218 -18.34 23.38 15.06
N SER A 219 -17.04 23.68 15.00
CA SER A 219 -16.43 24.70 15.88
C SER A 219 -16.82 26.13 15.51
N ASN A 220 -17.08 26.41 14.22
CA ASN A 220 -17.46 27.75 13.76
C ASN A 220 -18.96 28.05 13.88
N GLY A 221 -19.75 27.15 14.47
CA GLY A 221 -21.21 27.27 14.63
C GLY A 221 -21.69 27.85 15.97
N VAL A 222 -20.79 28.29 16.86
CA VAL A 222 -21.14 28.94 18.13
C VAL A 222 -21.07 30.46 17.96
N PRO A 223 -22.16 31.22 18.16
CA PRO A 223 -22.09 32.67 18.23
C PRO A 223 -21.31 33.07 19.49
N ASP A 224 -20.19 33.75 19.29
CA ASP A 224 -19.33 34.28 20.35
C ASP A 224 -20.06 35.40 21.12
N SER A 225 -20.53 35.09 22.33
CA SER A 225 -20.90 36.11 23.30
C SER A 225 -19.66 36.51 24.10
N GLY A 226 -18.93 37.46 23.53
CA GLY A 226 -17.99 38.42 24.13
C GLY A 226 -17.20 38.03 25.38
N GLU A 227 -15.87 38.09 25.25
CA GLU A 227 -15.04 38.95 26.11
C GLU A 227 -13.68 39.22 25.46
N ARG A 228 -13.35 40.51 25.33
CA ARG A 228 -12.05 41.01 24.87
C ARG A 228 -11.03 40.84 25.98
N VAL A 229 -9.91 40.18 25.71
CA VAL A 229 -8.67 40.42 26.47
C VAL A 229 -7.50 40.51 25.50
N ASP A 230 -6.93 41.71 25.44
CA ASP A 230 -5.65 42.05 24.81
C ASP A 230 -4.52 41.15 25.32
N SER A 231 -3.70 40.64 24.41
CA SER A 231 -2.30 40.34 24.73
C SER A 231 -1.43 40.48 23.49
N MET A 232 -0.41 41.30 23.69
CA MET A 232 0.38 42.03 22.72
C MET A 232 1.47 41.17 22.06
N SER A 233 1.65 41.44 20.77
CA SER A 233 2.75 41.05 19.88
C SER A 233 4.13 40.99 20.54
N THR A 234 4.92 39.97 20.17
CA THR A 234 6.31 40.20 19.72
C THR A 234 6.61 39.40 18.47
N THR A 235 7.27 40.11 17.56
CA THR A 235 7.64 39.86 16.17
C THR A 235 8.66 38.75 15.95
N GLY A 236 8.48 37.99 14.87
CA GLY A 236 9.50 37.17 14.24
C GLY A 236 9.09 36.85 12.81
N VAL A 237 9.56 37.67 11.87
CA VAL A 237 9.34 37.54 10.43
C VAL A 237 10.04 36.27 9.94
N GLU A 238 9.28 35.29 9.49
CA GLU A 238 9.77 34.35 8.47
C GLU A 238 8.77 34.36 7.31
N SER A 239 9.35 34.62 6.15
CA SER A 239 8.76 34.86 4.85
C SER A 239 7.54 34.00 4.53
N ASP A 240 6.49 34.68 4.08
CA ASP A 240 5.29 34.16 3.44
C ASP A 240 5.64 33.63 2.01
N GLU A 241 6.56 32.66 1.93
CA GLU A 241 6.66 31.79 0.75
C GLU A 241 5.63 30.68 0.95
N GLU A 242 4.41 30.91 0.46
CA GLU A 242 3.42 29.87 0.21
C GLU A 242 4.15 28.68 -0.43
N PRO A 243 4.22 27.50 0.22
CA PRO A 243 5.15 26.47 -0.21
C PRO A 243 4.82 26.04 -1.64
N GLU A 244 5.81 26.09 -2.54
CA GLU A 244 5.70 25.51 -3.88
C GLU A 244 4.97 24.18 -3.77
N LEU A 245 3.83 24.05 -4.45
CA LEU A 245 3.02 22.83 -4.43
C LEU A 245 3.80 21.69 -5.09
N TYR A 246 4.65 21.03 -4.30
CA TYR A 246 5.42 19.88 -4.76
C TYR A 246 4.47 18.74 -5.10
N PHE A 247 4.59 18.22 -6.32
CA PHE A 247 3.89 17.02 -6.74
C PHE A 247 4.87 15.91 -7.09
N ILE A 248 4.42 14.68 -6.94
CA ILE A 248 5.13 13.47 -7.37
C ILE A 248 4.22 12.66 -8.29
N TYR A 249 4.75 12.15 -9.39
CA TYR A 249 4.05 11.16 -10.20
C TYR A 249 4.53 9.76 -9.81
N LEU A 250 3.73 9.06 -9.00
CA LEU A 250 4.12 7.77 -8.42
C LEU A 250 4.40 6.70 -9.47
N ASP A 251 3.75 6.78 -10.62
CA ASP A 251 3.92 5.85 -11.73
C ASP A 251 4.85 6.38 -12.82
N ARG A 252 5.90 7.11 -12.41
CA ARG A 252 7.04 7.54 -13.23
C ARG A 252 8.34 7.23 -12.49
N PRO A 253 9.46 7.03 -13.21
CA PRO A 253 10.77 6.94 -12.59
C PRO A 253 11.01 8.17 -11.71
N CYS A 254 11.34 7.92 -10.45
CA CYS A 254 11.66 8.91 -9.45
C CYS A 254 13.10 8.67 -8.99
N ASP A 255 13.89 9.72 -8.84
CA ASP A 255 15.18 9.61 -8.16
C ASP A 255 14.99 9.44 -6.64
N ASP A 256 16.07 9.08 -5.96
CA ASP A 256 16.06 8.82 -4.52
C ASP A 256 15.73 10.07 -3.71
N GLU A 257 16.06 11.27 -4.19
CA GLU A 257 15.81 12.53 -3.47
C GLU A 257 14.30 12.88 -3.48
N MET A 258 13.63 12.77 -4.62
CA MET A 258 12.19 12.96 -4.73
C MET A 258 11.43 11.90 -3.94
N VAL A 259 11.89 10.64 -3.95
CA VAL A 259 11.31 9.57 -3.11
C VAL A 259 11.48 9.89 -1.63
N GLN A 260 12.68 10.27 -1.18
CA GLN A 260 12.93 10.64 0.21
C GLN A 260 12.10 11.84 0.66
N THR A 261 12.00 12.85 -0.20
CA THR A 261 11.18 14.05 0.03
C THR A 261 9.71 13.66 0.17
N TYR A 262 9.17 12.85 -0.74
CA TYR A 262 7.79 12.36 -0.64
C TYR A 262 7.54 11.52 0.61
N VAL A 263 8.46 10.62 0.95
CA VAL A 263 8.32 9.81 2.17
C VAL A 263 8.26 10.71 3.42
N ARG A 264 9.08 11.77 3.50
CA ARG A 264 9.12 12.67 4.66
C ARG A 264 7.98 13.70 4.68
N LEU A 265 7.78 14.38 3.57
CA LEU A 265 6.93 15.57 3.43
C LEU A 265 5.65 15.32 2.64
N GLY A 266 5.32 14.08 2.28
CA GLY A 266 4.19 13.78 1.40
C GLY A 266 2.80 14.20 1.91
N HIS A 267 2.66 14.64 3.16
CA HIS A 267 1.43 15.28 3.66
C HIS A 267 1.24 16.71 3.13
N LYS A 268 2.32 17.35 2.63
CA LYS A 268 2.32 18.66 1.97
C LYS A 268 2.46 18.55 0.45
N MET A 269 2.49 17.33 -0.10
CA MET A 269 2.73 17.09 -1.52
C MET A 269 1.52 16.44 -2.19
N SER A 270 1.32 16.75 -3.47
CA SER A 270 0.32 16.08 -4.29
C SER A 270 0.91 14.82 -4.94
N ALA A 271 0.43 13.65 -4.52
CA ALA A 271 0.79 12.39 -5.18
C ALA A 271 -0.18 12.06 -6.31
N ASN A 272 0.33 12.04 -7.53
CA ASN A 272 -0.44 11.86 -8.75
C ASN A 272 -0.15 10.50 -9.40
N LEU A 273 -1.18 9.97 -10.07
CA LEU A 273 -1.12 8.76 -10.87
C LEU A 273 -1.75 8.99 -12.24
N LEU A 274 -1.18 8.41 -13.31
CA LEU A 274 -1.77 8.48 -14.64
C LEU A 274 -3.22 7.96 -14.60
N ARG A 275 -4.14 8.71 -15.22
CA ARG A 275 -5.61 8.46 -15.27
C ARG A 275 -6.36 8.57 -13.94
N VAL A 276 -5.66 8.76 -12.82
CA VAL A 276 -6.26 9.01 -11.51
C VAL A 276 -6.21 10.50 -11.15
N GLY A 277 -5.05 11.14 -11.38
CA GLY A 277 -4.72 12.44 -10.81
C GLY A 277 -4.28 12.29 -9.35
N ASN A 278 -4.58 13.28 -8.51
CA ASN A 278 -4.22 13.28 -7.09
C ASN A 278 -4.93 12.13 -6.36
N ILE A 279 -4.17 11.20 -5.80
CA ILE A 279 -4.69 10.02 -5.11
C ILE A 279 -5.43 10.32 -3.81
N CYS A 280 -5.27 11.52 -3.25
CA CYS A 280 -5.96 11.95 -2.04
C CYS A 280 -7.26 12.72 -2.35
N SER A 281 -7.64 12.87 -3.62
CA SER A 281 -8.90 13.52 -4.00
C SER A 281 -10.12 12.62 -3.74
N ALA A 282 -11.30 13.22 -3.50
CA ALA A 282 -12.52 12.49 -3.16
C ALA A 282 -12.90 11.38 -4.16
N GLY A 283 -12.70 11.62 -5.46
CA GLY A 283 -12.97 10.64 -6.53
C GLY A 283 -11.83 9.66 -6.83
N ALA A 284 -10.66 9.81 -6.19
CA ALA A 284 -9.49 8.98 -6.46
C ALA A 284 -9.69 7.49 -6.15
N PRO A 285 -10.31 7.06 -5.04
CA PRO A 285 -10.46 5.64 -4.73
C PRO A 285 -11.10 4.86 -5.88
N ARG A 286 -12.17 5.40 -6.47
CA ARG A 286 -12.87 4.77 -7.60
C ARG A 286 -12.00 4.73 -8.87
N LYS A 287 -11.32 5.82 -9.19
CA LYS A 287 -10.42 5.90 -10.36
C LYS A 287 -9.24 4.93 -10.24
N ILE A 288 -8.69 4.76 -9.04
CA ILE A 288 -7.63 3.79 -8.75
C ILE A 288 -8.10 2.36 -9.06
N LEU A 289 -9.29 1.98 -8.57
CA LEU A 289 -9.86 0.66 -8.84
C LEU A 289 -10.10 0.45 -10.35
N GLN A 290 -10.64 1.45 -11.04
CA GLN A 290 -10.86 1.42 -12.49
C GLN A 290 -9.56 1.22 -13.27
N GLU A 291 -8.48 1.91 -12.88
CA GLU A 291 -7.16 1.73 -13.50
C GLU A 291 -6.61 0.32 -13.26
N GLY A 292 -6.81 -0.26 -12.06
CA GLY A 292 -6.46 -1.65 -11.77
C GLY A 292 -7.21 -2.64 -12.66
N VAL A 293 -8.54 -2.51 -12.75
CA VAL A 293 -9.40 -3.32 -13.64
C VAL A 293 -8.94 -3.25 -15.10
N ARG A 294 -8.58 -2.04 -15.55
CA ARG A 294 -8.08 -1.79 -16.90
C ARG A 294 -6.78 -2.55 -17.18
N LEU A 295 -5.80 -2.46 -16.27
CA LEU A 295 -4.51 -3.14 -16.39
C LEU A 295 -4.62 -4.67 -16.28
N LEU A 296 -5.52 -5.18 -15.43
CA LEU A 296 -5.85 -6.61 -15.34
C LEU A 296 -6.55 -7.11 -16.61
N SER A 297 -7.29 -6.23 -17.28
CA SER A 297 -7.89 -6.47 -18.60
C SER A 297 -6.89 -6.28 -19.75
N GLY A 298 -5.59 -6.16 -19.48
CA GLY A 298 -4.54 -6.01 -20.48
C GLY A 298 -4.52 -4.66 -21.21
N GLU A 299 -5.46 -3.76 -20.91
CA GLU A 299 -5.60 -2.49 -21.60
C GLU A 299 -4.49 -1.51 -21.19
N GLY A 300 -3.93 -0.81 -22.18
CA GLY A 300 -2.86 0.19 -22.00
C GLY A 300 -1.51 -0.38 -21.54
N ARG A 301 -1.31 -1.70 -21.66
CA ARG A 301 0.02 -2.29 -21.73
C ARG A 301 0.57 -2.07 -23.14
N ARG A 302 1.86 -1.73 -23.26
CA ARG A 302 2.55 -1.58 -24.54
C ARG A 302 2.83 -2.90 -25.27
N ALA A 303 2.42 -4.04 -24.69
CA ALA A 303 2.69 -5.37 -25.23
C ALA A 303 2.15 -5.54 -26.66
N SER A 304 2.87 -6.35 -27.45
CA SER A 304 2.55 -6.71 -28.83
C SER A 304 1.08 -7.13 -28.99
N ARG A 305 0.47 -6.87 -30.16
CA ARG A 305 -0.95 -7.21 -30.46
C ARG A 305 -1.29 -8.68 -30.18
N LEU A 306 -0.29 -9.59 -30.19
CA LEU A 306 -0.43 -11.01 -29.82
C LEU A 306 -0.65 -11.26 -28.31
N ALA A 307 -0.15 -10.38 -27.45
CA ALA A 307 -0.29 -10.44 -25.99
C ALA A 307 -1.66 -9.94 -25.49
N GLN A 308 -2.44 -9.29 -26.36
CA GLN A 308 -3.74 -8.72 -26.02
C GLN A 308 -4.90 -9.72 -26.15
N SER A 309 -4.64 -10.92 -26.71
CA SER A 309 -5.64 -11.99 -26.80
C SER A 309 -6.16 -12.37 -25.41
N PRO A 310 -7.48 -12.42 -25.19
CA PRO A 310 -8.07 -12.89 -23.93
C PRO A 310 -7.61 -14.30 -23.54
N ALA A 311 -7.24 -15.13 -24.52
CA ALA A 311 -6.77 -16.49 -24.32
C ALA A 311 -5.40 -16.59 -23.62
N ASN A 312 -4.60 -15.51 -23.65
CA ASN A 312 -3.27 -15.46 -23.03
C ASN A 312 -3.28 -14.90 -21.60
N ARG A 313 -4.45 -14.80 -20.98
CA ARG A 313 -4.59 -14.25 -19.62
C ARG A 313 -4.71 -15.37 -18.61
N TRP A 314 -3.93 -15.26 -17.54
CA TRP A 314 -4.06 -16.13 -16.39
C TRP A 314 -5.44 -16.00 -15.77
N GLY A 315 -6.12 -17.12 -15.52
CA GLY A 315 -7.48 -17.14 -14.95
C GLY A 315 -7.60 -16.36 -13.64
N ILE A 316 -6.53 -16.30 -12.85
CA ILE A 316 -6.47 -15.53 -11.60
C ILE A 316 -6.65 -14.02 -11.81
N SER A 317 -6.33 -13.49 -13.00
CA SER A 317 -6.56 -12.09 -13.36
C SER A 317 -8.06 -11.74 -13.31
N ASN A 318 -8.93 -12.67 -13.76
CA ASN A 318 -10.38 -12.48 -13.73
C ASN A 318 -10.90 -12.44 -12.29
N SER A 319 -10.36 -13.27 -11.40
CA SER A 319 -10.72 -13.27 -9.97
C SER A 319 -10.37 -11.94 -9.31
N PHE A 320 -9.16 -11.42 -9.54
CA PHE A 320 -8.77 -10.11 -9.01
C PHE A 320 -9.61 -8.98 -9.60
N ARG A 321 -9.90 -9.03 -10.91
CA ARG A 321 -10.74 -8.04 -11.57
C ARG A 321 -12.14 -8.01 -10.96
N ALA A 322 -12.76 -9.17 -10.77
CA ALA A 322 -14.09 -9.27 -10.17
C ALA A 322 -14.13 -8.64 -8.77
N ILE A 323 -13.11 -8.87 -7.94
CA ILE A 323 -13.02 -8.25 -6.61
C ILE A 323 -12.95 -6.71 -6.72
N LEU A 324 -12.14 -6.17 -7.64
CA LEU A 324 -12.04 -4.72 -7.84
C LEU A 324 -13.35 -4.12 -8.39
N GLU A 325 -14.05 -4.83 -9.28
CA GLU A 325 -15.35 -4.43 -9.81
C GLU A 325 -16.43 -4.41 -8.71
N CYS A 326 -16.48 -5.42 -7.84
CA CYS A 326 -17.36 -5.43 -6.67
C CYS A 326 -17.08 -4.24 -5.75
N LEU A 327 -15.80 -3.89 -5.53
CA LEU A 327 -15.43 -2.70 -4.76
C LEU A 327 -15.91 -1.40 -5.40
N ILE A 328 -15.83 -1.27 -6.73
CA ILE A 328 -16.34 -0.10 -7.45
C ILE A 328 -17.86 0.04 -7.26
N GLN A 329 -18.59 -1.07 -7.30
CA GLN A 329 -20.05 -1.08 -7.12
C GLN A 329 -20.46 -0.79 -5.67
N ALA A 330 -19.65 -1.18 -4.69
CA ALA A 330 -19.91 -0.94 -3.28
C ALA A 330 -19.64 0.52 -2.84
N ALA A 331 -18.84 1.26 -3.60
CA ALA A 331 -18.57 2.67 -3.34
C ALA A 331 -19.82 3.51 -3.70
N PRO A 332 -20.34 4.36 -2.78
CA PRO A 332 -21.49 5.19 -3.08
C PRO A 332 -21.19 6.10 -4.28
N VAL A 333 -22.09 6.10 -5.26
CA VAL A 333 -22.04 7.01 -6.40
C VAL A 333 -22.40 8.40 -5.86
N GLU A 334 -21.40 9.26 -5.69
CA GLU A 334 -21.66 10.69 -5.49
C GLU A 334 -22.32 11.23 -6.77
N GLY A 335 -23.61 11.58 -6.69
CA GLY A 335 -24.32 12.26 -7.79
C GLY A 335 -25.77 11.87 -8.06
N ALA A 336 -26.41 10.96 -7.31
CA ALA A 336 -27.86 10.79 -7.39
C ALA A 336 -28.53 11.68 -6.34
N SER A 337 -28.83 12.94 -6.69
CA SER A 337 -29.83 13.70 -5.95
C SER A 337 -31.15 12.95 -6.07
N SER A 338 -31.53 12.20 -5.04
CA SER A 338 -32.92 11.80 -4.85
C SER A 338 -33.68 13.08 -4.59
N GLY A 339 -34.25 13.66 -5.66
CA GLY A 339 -35.22 14.72 -5.55
C GLY A 339 -36.37 14.20 -4.70
N GLU A 340 -36.43 14.68 -3.46
CA GLU A 340 -37.63 14.64 -2.66
C GLU A 340 -38.70 15.40 -3.45
N LYS A 341 -39.64 14.67 -4.04
CA LYS A 341 -40.95 15.24 -4.35
C LYS A 341 -41.66 15.40 -3.03
N GLU A 342 -41.54 16.57 -2.42
CA GLU A 342 -42.56 17.08 -1.52
C GLU A 342 -43.85 17.22 -2.31
N GLY A 343 -44.76 16.25 -2.15
CA GLY A 343 -46.14 16.36 -2.56
C GLY A 343 -46.96 16.92 -1.41
N TYR A 344 -47.00 18.25 -1.30
CA TYR A 344 -48.14 18.95 -0.71
C TYR A 344 -49.16 19.11 -1.82
N GLU A 345 -50.33 18.52 -1.67
CA GLU A 345 -51.57 19.09 -2.20
C GLU A 345 -52.76 18.58 -1.38
N ALA A 346 -53.63 19.54 -1.07
CA ALA A 346 -54.71 19.52 -0.10
C ALA A 346 -55.99 18.85 -0.61
#